data_AF-A0A7D5RW95-F1
#
_entry.id   AF-A0A7D5RW95-F1
#
_cell.length_a   1.000
_cell.length_b   1.000
_cell.length_c   1.000
_cell.angle_alpha   90.00
_cell.angle_beta   90.00
_cell.angle_gamma   90.00
#
_symmetry.space_group_name_H-M   'P 1'
#
loop_
_entity.id
_entity.type
_entity.pdbx_description
1 polymer ?
#
loop_
_entity_poly.entity_id
_entity_poly.type
_entity_poly.pdbx_seq_one_letter_code
_entity_poly.pdbx_strand_id
1 'polypeptide(L)'
;MPARQSFYAEDLAEHSTTSTDWPTTLSLSFTPEAGAVYWLLFSAALGNSSGVDDHVGQVEVYHVEADTTLISQSMQRQEASSPPDWLAVFGIARLSFGAAPGAPKLEVNIRSSHAGDTTKIKDARLLLIRADATDAYAESLAQVNTGSTGWQTAATLTLTPASPGDYLLIASATRASDANLGAMRCRLDDVTGGTTYGDRAWYSKDDWDNQPFAVMQKLSLGAAARTLQLQYRSESGTLCYLRDARILALRLDAFDSAYVASNYATQSTTAADDQDLLTLSATPLALQHAVIAVGAYNTVSTGVSGSLSVARDGSTIAEWNREAPNAAGWQCAGLVQRAALSAVATTWTWRARAEAAGTPVNVGDLAITVLQLEATPLRRGGGAWELWRRHSG
;
A
#
# COMPACT_ATOMS: atom_id res chain seq x y z
N MET A 1 -8.27 -19.83 -14.37
CA MET A 1 -7.75 -20.55 -13.17
C MET A 1 -8.78 -20.42 -12.05
N PRO A 2 -8.72 -21.14 -10.91
CA PRO A 2 -9.68 -20.89 -9.84
C PRO A 2 -9.54 -19.45 -9.32
N ALA A 3 -10.67 -18.79 -9.05
CA ALA A 3 -10.69 -17.48 -8.41
C ALA A 3 -9.94 -17.54 -7.08
N ARG A 4 -9.14 -16.53 -6.78
CA ARG A 4 -8.56 -16.40 -5.44
C ARG A 4 -9.63 -15.81 -4.53
N GLN A 5 -10.02 -16.56 -3.49
CA GLN A 5 -10.96 -16.05 -2.49
C GLN A 5 -10.44 -14.73 -1.93
N SER A 6 -11.32 -13.74 -1.82
CA SER A 6 -10.96 -12.43 -1.29
C SER A 6 -12.03 -11.90 -0.34
N PHE A 7 -11.59 -11.10 0.62
CA PHE A 7 -12.45 -10.40 1.57
C PHE A 7 -12.05 -8.93 1.61
N TYR A 8 -13.02 -8.06 1.84
CA TYR A 8 -12.80 -6.62 1.76
C TYR A 8 -13.74 -5.88 2.70
N ALA A 9 -13.21 -4.85 3.33
CA ALA A 9 -13.99 -3.83 4.01
C ALA A 9 -13.36 -2.46 3.72
N GLU A 10 -14.20 -1.43 3.62
CA GLU A 10 -13.75 -0.05 3.51
C GLU A 10 -14.62 0.88 4.35
N ASP A 11 -14.00 1.95 4.81
CA ASP A 11 -14.68 3.12 5.33
C ASP A 11 -14.02 4.38 4.74
N LEU A 12 -14.79 5.12 3.95
CA LEU A 12 -14.33 6.32 3.26
C LEU A 12 -14.57 7.59 4.07
N ALA A 13 -15.32 7.50 5.17
CA ALA A 13 -15.62 8.65 6.02
C ALA A 13 -14.38 9.06 6.85
N GLU A 14 -14.31 10.34 7.19
CA GLU A 14 -13.39 10.81 8.21
C GLU A 14 -13.92 10.46 9.60
N HIS A 15 -13.10 9.76 10.37
CA HIS A 15 -13.31 9.48 11.79
C HIS A 15 -12.29 10.25 12.62
N SER A 16 -12.65 10.53 13.87
CA SER A 16 -11.73 11.17 14.82
C SER A 16 -11.89 10.59 16.23
N THR A 17 -10.80 10.63 16.99
CA THR A 17 -10.78 10.25 18.40
C THR A 17 -9.86 11.17 19.19
N THR A 18 -10.19 11.40 20.46
CA THR A 18 -9.29 11.98 21.46
C THR A 18 -8.87 10.95 22.51
N SER A 19 -9.26 9.69 22.34
CA SER A 19 -8.96 8.61 23.27
C SER A 19 -7.51 8.17 23.19
N THR A 20 -6.98 7.77 24.35
CA THR A 20 -5.69 7.08 24.48
C THR A 20 -5.85 5.55 24.44
N ASP A 21 -7.09 5.07 24.50
CA ASP A 21 -7.46 3.70 24.12
C ASP A 21 -7.59 3.57 22.61
N TRP A 22 -7.78 2.35 22.11
CA TRP A 22 -7.88 2.01 20.68
C TRP A 22 -9.34 1.78 20.23
N PRO A 23 -10.15 2.83 19.97
CA PRO A 23 -11.43 2.65 19.32
C PRO A 23 -11.27 2.15 17.88
N THR A 24 -12.14 1.21 17.51
CA THR A 24 -12.24 0.67 16.16
C THR A 24 -12.97 1.62 15.23
N THR A 25 -12.43 1.83 14.03
CA THR A 25 -13.05 2.61 12.95
C THR A 25 -13.56 1.73 11.81
N LEU A 26 -12.88 0.62 11.53
CA LEU A 26 -13.26 -0.34 10.48
C LEU A 26 -13.11 -1.76 11.02
N SER A 27 -14.01 -2.66 10.63
CA SER A 27 -13.93 -4.08 10.96
C SER A 27 -14.17 -4.94 9.73
N LEU A 28 -13.42 -6.04 9.61
CA LEU A 28 -13.61 -7.08 8.62
C LEU A 28 -13.74 -8.43 9.31
N SER A 29 -14.94 -8.99 9.32
CA SER A 29 -15.20 -10.38 9.70
C SER A 29 -15.27 -11.26 8.46
N PHE A 30 -14.64 -12.43 8.51
CA PHE A 30 -14.56 -13.34 7.36
C PHE A 30 -14.41 -14.79 7.82
N THR A 31 -14.58 -15.72 6.89
CA THR A 31 -14.39 -17.16 7.13
C THR A 31 -13.36 -17.67 6.13
N PRO A 32 -12.08 -17.76 6.52
CA PRO A 32 -11.03 -18.24 5.63
C PRO A 32 -11.21 -19.74 5.36
N GLU A 33 -10.71 -20.18 4.20
CA GLU A 33 -10.64 -21.61 3.90
C GLU A 33 -9.67 -22.31 4.86
N ALA A 34 -10.00 -23.55 5.24
CA ALA A 34 -9.15 -24.38 6.06
C ALA A 34 -7.75 -24.55 5.45
N GLY A 35 -6.70 -24.31 6.26
CA GLY A 35 -5.30 -24.45 5.83
C GLY A 35 -4.82 -23.35 4.86
N ALA A 36 -5.62 -22.32 4.59
CA ALA A 36 -5.25 -21.29 3.62
C ALA A 36 -4.37 -20.19 4.23
N VAL A 37 -3.60 -19.56 3.33
CA VAL A 37 -2.84 -18.34 3.60
C VAL A 37 -3.50 -17.19 2.85
N TYR A 38 -3.51 -16.00 3.45
CA TYR A 38 -3.98 -14.77 2.81
C TYR A 38 -2.92 -13.67 2.92
N TRP A 39 -2.85 -12.87 1.86
CA TRP A 39 -2.14 -11.61 1.84
C TRP A 39 -3.09 -10.51 2.26
N LEU A 40 -2.77 -9.87 3.38
CA LEU A 40 -3.42 -8.64 3.83
C LEU A 40 -2.73 -7.46 3.17
N LEU A 41 -3.53 -6.56 2.63
CA LEU A 41 -3.13 -5.22 2.22
C LEU A 41 -4.02 -4.21 2.95
N PHE A 42 -3.41 -3.14 3.44
CA PHE A 42 -4.09 -2.06 4.13
C PHE A 42 -3.65 -0.71 3.56
N SER A 43 -4.60 0.20 3.40
CA SER A 43 -4.33 1.61 3.12
C SER A 43 -5.28 2.53 3.88
N ALA A 44 -4.81 3.71 4.25
CA ALA A 44 -5.63 4.79 4.81
C ALA A 44 -4.94 6.15 4.64
N ALA A 45 -5.59 7.22 5.12
CA ALA A 45 -4.97 8.52 5.38
C ALA A 45 -5.14 8.87 6.86
N LEU A 46 -4.03 9.14 7.55
CA LEU A 46 -3.96 9.46 8.98
C LEU A 46 -3.72 10.96 9.18
N GLY A 47 -4.32 11.55 10.21
CA GLY A 47 -4.12 12.92 10.69
C GLY A 47 -3.97 12.96 12.21
N ASN A 48 -3.28 13.96 12.77
CA ASN A 48 -3.19 14.18 14.22
C ASN A 48 -3.06 15.67 14.58
N SER A 49 -3.93 16.24 15.39
CA SER A 49 -3.98 17.68 15.64
C SER A 49 -3.00 18.24 16.69
N SER A 50 -2.01 17.48 17.18
CA SER A 50 -1.15 17.96 18.26
C SER A 50 -0.13 19.00 17.80
N GLY A 51 0.07 20.03 18.64
CA GLY A 51 1.13 21.02 18.51
C GLY A 51 2.31 20.81 19.47
N VAL A 52 2.30 19.72 20.25
CA VAL A 52 3.34 19.38 21.22
C VAL A 52 4.27 18.31 20.63
N ASP A 53 5.55 18.37 20.98
CA ASP A 53 6.54 17.33 20.65
C ASP A 53 6.12 15.97 21.21
N ASP A 54 6.52 14.85 20.59
CA ASP A 54 6.20 13.47 21.00
C ASP A 54 4.70 13.08 21.01
N HIS A 55 3.81 14.01 20.64
CA HIS A 55 2.38 13.75 20.59
C HIS A 55 1.97 13.23 19.21
N VAL A 56 1.89 11.91 19.10
CA VAL A 56 1.54 11.22 17.84
C VAL A 56 0.11 10.72 17.81
N GLY A 57 -0.47 10.72 16.62
CA GLY A 57 -1.66 9.92 16.29
C GLY A 57 -1.23 8.59 15.74
N GLN A 58 -1.95 7.53 16.10
CA GLN A 58 -1.55 6.17 15.77
C GLN A 58 -2.69 5.43 15.10
N VAL A 59 -2.33 4.53 14.19
CA VAL A 59 -3.23 3.59 13.54
C VAL A 59 -2.64 2.20 13.62
N GLU A 60 -3.50 1.22 13.82
CA GLU A 60 -3.13 -0.18 13.68
C GLU A 60 -4.17 -1.00 12.92
N VAL A 61 -3.69 -2.09 12.31
CA VAL A 61 -4.55 -3.21 11.92
C VAL A 61 -4.34 -4.32 12.94
N TYR A 62 -5.40 -4.68 13.64
CA TYR A 62 -5.40 -5.64 14.73
C TYR A 62 -6.10 -6.94 14.32
N HIS A 63 -5.50 -8.09 14.65
CA HIS A 63 -6.17 -9.39 14.54
C HIS A 63 -6.72 -9.79 15.92
N VAL A 64 -8.04 -9.80 16.05
CA VAL A 64 -8.73 -9.92 17.34
C VAL A 64 -8.45 -11.27 18.01
N GLU A 65 -8.64 -12.37 17.28
CA GLU A 65 -8.51 -13.71 17.87
C GLU A 65 -7.06 -14.13 18.11
N ALA A 66 -6.13 -13.58 17.34
CA ALA A 66 -4.69 -13.83 17.50
C ALA A 66 -4.03 -12.86 18.49
N ASP A 67 -4.77 -11.86 18.99
CA ASP A 67 -4.32 -10.85 19.93
C ASP A 67 -3.02 -10.15 19.48
N THR A 68 -2.95 -9.76 18.20
CA THR A 68 -1.72 -9.23 17.60
C THR A 68 -1.98 -8.08 16.65
N THR A 69 -1.14 -7.05 16.75
CA THR A 69 -1.04 -5.99 15.74
C THR A 69 -0.30 -6.52 14.52
N LEU A 70 -0.88 -6.33 13.34
CA LEU A 70 -0.31 -6.76 12.05
C LEU A 70 0.44 -5.61 11.37
N ILE A 71 -0.10 -4.39 11.47
CA ILE A 71 0.45 -3.18 10.85
C ILE A 71 0.26 -2.05 11.87
N SER A 72 1.29 -1.26 12.14
CA SER A 72 1.20 -0.09 13.02
C SER A 72 2.03 1.07 12.48
N GLN A 73 1.39 2.23 12.35
CA GLN A 73 2.01 3.47 11.91
C GLN A 73 1.58 4.62 12.82
N SER A 74 2.40 5.65 12.88
CA SER A 74 2.11 6.87 13.60
C SER A 74 2.50 8.08 12.77
N MET A 75 1.85 9.20 13.06
CA MET A 75 2.28 10.48 12.58
C MET A 75 2.27 11.48 13.72
N GLN A 76 3.20 12.41 13.66
CA GLN A 76 3.11 13.65 14.40
C GLN A 76 2.55 14.79 13.56
N ARG A 77 1.89 15.72 14.26
CA ARG A 77 1.52 17.08 13.84
C ARG A 77 0.93 17.18 12.44
N GLN A 78 -0.40 17.25 12.40
CA GLN A 78 -1.19 17.95 11.40
C GLN A 78 -0.85 19.43 11.52
N GLU A 79 -0.32 20.03 10.47
CA GLU A 79 -0.25 21.49 10.42
C GLU A 79 -1.67 22.06 10.49
N ALA A 80 -1.83 23.15 11.25
CA ALA A 80 -3.12 23.83 11.40
C ALA A 80 -3.51 24.63 10.13
N SER A 81 -2.62 24.72 9.14
CA SER A 81 -2.90 25.30 7.82
C SER A 81 -3.89 24.43 7.05
N SER A 82 -4.75 25.09 6.28
CA SER A 82 -5.64 24.44 5.31
C SER A 82 -4.91 24.36 3.97
N PRO A 83 -4.79 23.18 3.33
CA PRO A 83 -5.44 21.92 3.70
C PRO A 83 -4.69 21.16 4.80
N PRO A 84 -5.41 20.41 5.67
CA PRO A 84 -4.80 19.65 6.74
C PRO A 84 -3.90 18.53 6.21
N ASP A 85 -2.73 18.33 6.83
CA ASP A 85 -1.83 17.22 6.47
C ASP A 85 -2.52 15.85 6.65
N TRP A 86 -2.41 15.01 5.62
CA TRP A 86 -2.84 13.62 5.60
C TRP A 86 -1.64 12.73 5.26
N LEU A 87 -1.13 12.00 6.26
CA LEU A 87 -0.10 11.00 6.04
C LEU A 87 -0.73 9.76 5.40
N ALA A 88 -0.17 9.32 4.28
CA ALA A 88 -0.54 8.03 3.73
C ALA A 88 -0.14 6.90 4.66
N VAL A 89 -1.04 5.93 4.82
CA VAL A 89 -0.80 4.70 5.54
C VAL A 89 -0.86 3.57 4.53
N PHE A 90 0.15 2.70 4.52
CA PHE A 90 0.17 1.51 3.67
C PHE A 90 0.98 0.41 4.31
N GLY A 91 0.51 -0.83 4.20
CA GLY A 91 1.27 -1.99 4.63
C GLY A 91 0.69 -3.29 4.09
N ILE A 92 1.54 -4.32 4.05
CA ILE A 92 1.13 -5.69 3.77
C ILE A 92 1.36 -6.57 5.01
N ALA A 93 0.68 -7.71 5.12
CA ALA A 93 0.96 -8.74 6.11
C ALA A 93 0.52 -10.12 5.62
N ARG A 94 1.04 -11.18 6.24
CA ARG A 94 0.63 -12.57 6.00
C ARG A 94 -0.29 -13.05 7.10
N LEU A 95 -1.39 -13.69 6.72
CA LEU A 95 -2.28 -14.42 7.63
C LEU A 95 -2.30 -15.90 7.26
N SER A 96 -2.06 -16.77 8.22
CA SER A 96 -2.06 -18.23 8.01
C SER A 96 -3.08 -18.89 8.92
N PHE A 97 -3.93 -19.72 8.34
CA PHE A 97 -5.07 -20.32 9.02
C PHE A 97 -4.92 -21.84 9.10
N GLY A 98 -5.31 -22.41 10.25
CA GLY A 98 -5.29 -23.86 10.48
C GLY A 98 -6.47 -24.59 9.81
N ALA A 99 -6.60 -25.90 10.09
CA ALA A 99 -7.65 -26.74 9.49
C ALA A 99 -9.09 -26.37 9.91
N ALA A 100 -9.26 -25.60 10.99
CA ALA A 100 -10.56 -25.14 11.48
C ALA A 100 -10.44 -23.67 11.94
N PRO A 101 -10.45 -22.71 11.02
CA PRO A 101 -9.96 -21.36 11.31
C PRO A 101 -10.97 -20.42 11.98
N GLY A 102 -12.17 -20.89 12.31
CA GLY A 102 -13.21 -20.07 12.90
C GLY A 102 -13.67 -18.93 11.97
N ALA A 103 -14.14 -17.84 12.58
CA ALA A 103 -14.58 -16.63 11.89
C ALA A 103 -13.77 -15.43 12.41
N PRO A 104 -12.50 -15.28 11.99
CA PRO A 104 -11.62 -14.23 12.49
C PRO A 104 -12.13 -12.83 12.14
N LYS A 105 -11.70 -11.86 12.94
CA LYS A 105 -11.97 -10.44 12.78
C LYS A 105 -10.66 -9.65 12.71
N LEU A 106 -10.57 -8.78 11.69
CA LEU A 106 -9.59 -7.71 11.63
C LEU A 106 -10.25 -6.39 11.99
N GLU A 107 -9.53 -5.54 12.71
CA GLU A 107 -9.97 -4.21 13.09
C GLU A 107 -8.93 -3.19 12.66
N VAL A 108 -9.39 -2.03 12.18
CA VAL A 108 -8.55 -0.83 12.09
C VAL A 108 -8.89 0.01 13.30
N ASN A 109 -7.88 0.26 14.13
CA ASN A 109 -8.03 1.06 15.34
C ASN A 109 -7.18 2.32 15.21
N ILE A 110 -7.64 3.42 15.82
CA ILE A 110 -6.84 4.64 15.95
C ILE A 110 -6.82 5.10 17.39
N ARG A 111 -5.74 5.77 17.81
CA ARG A 111 -5.67 6.45 19.10
C ARG A 111 -4.80 7.69 19.04
N SER A 112 -5.02 8.58 20.00
CA SER A 112 -4.07 9.62 20.35
C SER A 112 -3.10 9.08 21.40
N SER A 113 -1.81 9.36 21.26
CA SER A 113 -0.83 9.00 22.30
C SER A 113 -1.05 9.77 23.61
N HIS A 114 -1.67 10.95 23.54
CA HIS A 114 -1.91 11.82 24.68
C HIS A 114 -3.36 12.31 24.73
N ALA A 115 -3.85 12.55 25.95
CA ALA A 115 -5.19 13.07 26.17
C ALA A 115 -5.29 14.53 25.72
N GLY A 116 -6.33 14.85 24.92
CA GLY A 116 -6.57 16.19 24.40
C GLY A 116 -6.17 16.36 22.92
N ASP A 117 -5.30 15.50 22.39
CA ASP A 117 -4.99 15.48 20.96
C ASP A 117 -6.10 14.79 20.18
N THR A 118 -6.35 15.23 18.95
CA THR A 118 -7.31 14.58 18.05
C THR A 118 -6.57 13.80 16.96
N THR A 119 -6.71 12.48 16.96
CA THR A 119 -6.27 11.63 15.84
C THR A 119 -7.42 11.41 14.88
N LYS A 120 -7.14 11.47 13.58
CA LYS A 120 -8.13 11.34 12.50
C LYS A 120 -7.72 10.27 11.50
N ILE A 121 -8.68 9.58 10.91
CA ILE A 121 -8.45 8.66 9.80
C ILE A 121 -9.55 8.79 8.78
N LYS A 122 -9.22 8.65 7.50
CA LYS A 122 -10.19 8.49 6.40
C LYS A 122 -9.66 7.47 5.40
N ASP A 123 -10.51 7.09 4.45
CA ASP A 123 -10.10 6.26 3.31
C ASP A 123 -9.50 4.89 3.72
N ALA A 124 -9.94 4.35 4.86
CA ALA A 124 -9.44 3.11 5.43
C ALA A 124 -9.96 1.89 4.64
N ARG A 125 -9.06 1.03 4.19
CA ARG A 125 -9.39 -0.12 3.32
C ARG A 125 -8.57 -1.34 3.72
N LEU A 126 -9.26 -2.46 3.95
CA LEU A 126 -8.67 -3.77 4.19
C LEU A 126 -9.00 -4.70 3.02
N LEU A 127 -7.98 -5.30 2.42
CA LEU A 127 -8.13 -6.33 1.40
C LEU A 127 -7.36 -7.58 1.79
N LEU A 128 -8.06 -8.72 1.79
CA LEU A 128 -7.47 -10.04 1.88
C LEU A 128 -7.55 -10.72 0.52
N ILE A 129 -6.44 -11.27 0.03
CA ILE A 129 -6.38 -12.09 -1.17
C ILE A 129 -5.77 -13.44 -0.77
N ARG A 130 -6.45 -14.55 -1.08
CA ARG A 130 -5.90 -15.88 -0.86
C ARG A 130 -4.60 -16.05 -1.63
N ALA A 131 -3.59 -16.59 -0.94
CA ALA A 131 -2.31 -16.93 -1.54
C ALA A 131 -2.46 -18.05 -2.56
N ASP A 132 -1.70 -17.94 -3.65
CA ASP A 132 -1.43 -19.04 -4.56
C ASP A 132 -0.09 -19.69 -4.21
N ALA A 133 0.08 -20.96 -4.55
CA ALA A 133 1.32 -21.70 -4.31
C ALA A 133 2.53 -21.12 -5.06
N THR A 134 2.29 -20.33 -6.11
CA THR A 134 3.34 -19.66 -6.91
C THR A 134 3.74 -18.28 -6.37
N ASP A 135 3.01 -17.75 -5.39
CA ASP A 135 3.40 -16.51 -4.70
C ASP A 135 4.61 -16.78 -3.79
N ALA A 136 5.38 -15.74 -3.49
CA ALA A 136 6.50 -15.82 -2.56
C ALA A 136 6.47 -14.66 -1.56
N TYR A 137 6.91 -14.92 -0.34
CA TYR A 137 6.83 -13.94 0.75
C TYR A 137 8.00 -14.10 1.72
N ALA A 138 8.51 -12.98 2.22
CA ALA A 138 9.45 -12.94 3.33
C ALA A 138 9.12 -11.77 4.24
N GLU A 139 9.37 -11.95 5.54
CA GLU A 139 9.20 -10.89 6.54
C GLU A 139 10.27 -10.91 7.62
N SER A 140 10.47 -9.75 8.24
CA SER A 140 11.18 -9.55 9.49
C SER A 140 10.41 -8.52 10.31
N LEU A 141 9.78 -8.98 11.39
CA LEU A 141 8.82 -8.18 12.17
C LEU A 141 9.50 -7.36 13.27
N ALA A 142 10.62 -7.87 13.81
CA ALA A 142 11.33 -7.21 14.88
C ALA A 142 11.89 -5.85 14.43
N GLN A 143 11.86 -4.87 15.34
CA GLN A 143 12.52 -3.59 15.12
C GLN A 143 14.04 -3.79 15.09
N VAL A 144 14.66 -3.31 14.01
CA VAL A 144 16.11 -3.22 13.84
C VAL A 144 16.52 -1.75 13.74
N ASN A 145 17.77 -1.45 14.04
CA ASN A 145 18.30 -0.09 13.93
C ASN A 145 19.75 -0.06 13.46
N THR A 146 20.15 1.08 12.90
CA THR A 146 21.54 1.34 12.51
C THR A 146 21.82 2.83 12.42
N GLY A 147 23.03 3.25 12.80
CA GLY A 147 23.59 4.56 12.44
C GLY A 147 24.48 4.49 11.19
N SER A 148 24.57 3.34 10.53
CA SER A 148 25.45 3.16 9.37
C SER A 148 24.94 3.92 8.14
N THR A 149 25.85 4.57 7.43
CA THR A 149 25.60 5.14 6.09
C THR A 149 25.75 4.10 4.97
N GLY A 150 26.12 2.86 5.32
CA GLY A 150 26.09 1.69 4.45
C GLY A 150 24.78 0.92 4.59
N TRP A 151 24.28 0.35 3.49
CA TRP A 151 23.04 -0.42 3.45
C TRP A 151 23.06 -1.62 4.40
N GLN A 152 22.00 -1.74 5.21
CA GLN A 152 21.70 -2.88 6.06
C GLN A 152 20.48 -3.61 5.50
N THR A 153 20.47 -4.93 5.57
CA THR A 153 19.35 -5.75 5.11
C THR A 153 18.40 -6.05 6.27
N ALA A 154 17.13 -5.73 6.10
CA ALA A 154 16.08 -6.02 7.09
C ALA A 154 15.30 -7.30 6.76
N ALA A 155 15.01 -7.56 5.48
CA ALA A 155 14.36 -8.78 5.01
C ALA A 155 14.97 -9.23 3.68
N THR A 156 15.01 -10.55 3.46
CA THR A 156 15.47 -11.15 2.20
C THR A 156 14.42 -12.14 1.69
N LEU A 157 13.98 -11.95 0.46
CA LEU A 157 13.15 -12.91 -0.27
C LEU A 157 14.00 -13.53 -1.38
N THR A 158 14.15 -14.86 -1.36
CA THR A 158 14.66 -15.62 -2.51
C THR A 158 13.52 -16.44 -3.08
N LEU A 159 13.20 -16.25 -4.35
CA LEU A 159 12.23 -17.06 -5.07
C LEU A 159 12.83 -17.68 -6.32
N THR A 160 12.42 -18.90 -6.64
CA THR A 160 12.77 -19.57 -7.90
C THR A 160 11.48 -19.96 -8.59
N PRO A 161 11.02 -19.18 -9.59
CA PRO A 161 9.81 -19.52 -10.33
C PRO A 161 9.93 -20.90 -10.99
N ALA A 162 8.88 -21.73 -10.88
CA ALA A 162 8.85 -23.03 -11.56
C ALA A 162 8.79 -22.88 -13.10
N SER A 163 8.26 -21.76 -13.57
CA SER A 163 8.21 -21.36 -14.98
C SER A 163 8.46 -19.85 -15.10
N PRO A 164 8.93 -19.37 -16.27
CA PRO A 164 9.00 -17.94 -16.52
C PRO A 164 7.63 -17.27 -16.39
N GLY A 165 7.58 -16.02 -15.94
CA GLY A 165 6.36 -15.23 -15.86
C GLY A 165 6.53 -13.91 -15.12
N ASP A 166 5.45 -13.12 -15.12
CA ASP A 166 5.44 -11.81 -14.48
C ASP A 166 5.00 -11.91 -13.02
N TYR A 167 5.68 -11.16 -12.15
CA TYR A 167 5.35 -11.02 -10.74
C TYR A 167 5.10 -9.55 -10.40
N LEU A 168 4.13 -9.30 -9.53
CA LEU A 168 4.00 -8.04 -8.83
C LEU A 168 4.75 -8.13 -7.50
N LEU A 169 5.84 -7.37 -7.40
CA LEU A 169 6.58 -7.19 -6.17
C LEU A 169 5.97 -6.03 -5.38
N ILE A 170 5.73 -6.24 -4.09
CA ILE A 170 5.35 -5.20 -3.14
C ILE A 170 6.29 -5.34 -1.94
N ALA A 171 7.02 -4.29 -1.62
CA ALA A 171 7.82 -4.20 -0.41
C ALA A 171 7.22 -3.13 0.50
N SER A 172 7.09 -3.42 1.79
CA SER A 172 6.69 -2.43 2.78
C SER A 172 7.47 -2.58 4.08
N ALA A 173 7.60 -1.49 4.82
CA ALA A 173 8.09 -1.48 6.18
C ALA A 173 7.56 -0.26 6.92
N THR A 174 7.71 -0.25 8.24
CA THR A 174 7.56 0.96 9.06
C THR A 174 8.95 1.46 9.41
N ARG A 175 9.22 2.74 9.11
CA ARG A 175 10.51 3.39 9.34
C ARG A 175 10.38 4.51 10.36
N ALA A 176 11.44 4.76 11.11
CA ALA A 176 11.52 5.87 12.07
C ALA A 176 13.00 6.34 12.24
N SER A 177 13.18 7.48 12.92
CA SER A 177 14.48 8.08 13.28
C SER A 177 14.43 8.50 14.74
N ASP A 178 15.54 8.44 15.49
CA ASP A 178 15.63 8.98 16.87
C ASP A 178 15.97 10.47 16.93
N ALA A 179 16.01 11.14 15.78
CA ALA A 179 16.22 12.58 15.73
C ALA A 179 15.19 13.23 14.81
N ASN A 180 14.73 14.40 15.22
CA ASN A 180 13.89 15.31 14.46
C ASN A 180 14.65 15.73 13.20
N LEU A 181 13.98 15.73 12.05
CA LEU A 181 14.60 15.95 10.73
C LEU A 181 15.73 14.94 10.41
N GLY A 182 15.82 13.83 11.14
CA GLY A 182 16.75 12.75 10.87
C GLY A 182 16.43 12.11 9.52
N ALA A 183 17.47 11.88 8.72
CA ALA A 183 17.35 11.43 7.36
C ALA A 183 17.77 9.96 7.23
N MET A 184 16.95 9.17 6.57
CA MET A 184 17.26 7.78 6.23
C MET A 184 16.74 7.42 4.86
N ARG A 185 17.22 6.29 4.34
CA ARG A 185 16.73 5.70 3.11
C ARG A 185 16.27 4.27 3.34
N CYS A 186 15.29 3.87 2.55
CA CYS A 186 14.85 2.50 2.40
C CYS A 186 14.84 2.17 0.91
N ARG A 187 15.05 0.91 0.55
CA ARG A 187 14.92 0.44 -0.84
C ARG A 187 14.59 -1.04 -0.90
N LEU A 188 14.03 -1.46 -2.03
CA LEU A 188 14.04 -2.86 -2.45
C LEU A 188 15.19 -3.06 -3.44
N ASP A 189 16.14 -3.92 -3.12
CA ASP A 189 17.31 -4.25 -3.93
C ASP A 189 17.10 -5.61 -4.62
N ASP A 190 16.97 -5.62 -5.95
CA ASP A 190 17.04 -6.84 -6.77
C ASP A 190 18.52 -7.19 -6.97
N VAL A 191 19.07 -7.87 -5.96
CA VAL A 191 20.49 -8.22 -5.86
C VAL A 191 20.96 -8.99 -7.09
N THR A 192 20.16 -9.92 -7.60
CA THR A 192 20.54 -10.72 -8.77
C THR A 192 20.21 -10.04 -10.09
N GLY A 193 19.34 -9.03 -10.10
CA GLY A 193 18.96 -8.23 -11.28
C GLY A 193 19.72 -6.92 -11.42
N GLY A 194 20.44 -6.50 -10.39
CA GLY A 194 21.25 -5.28 -10.39
C GLY A 194 20.42 -4.00 -10.44
N THR A 195 19.18 -4.02 -9.94
CA THR A 195 18.27 -2.86 -9.94
C THR A 195 17.72 -2.60 -8.55
N THR A 196 17.54 -1.34 -8.18
CA THR A 196 16.96 -0.92 -6.89
C THR A 196 15.71 -0.08 -7.10
N TYR A 197 14.77 -0.18 -6.17
CA TYR A 197 13.48 0.52 -6.22
C TYR A 197 13.21 1.28 -4.92
N GLY A 198 12.64 2.48 -5.02
CA GLY A 198 12.23 3.28 -3.86
C GLY A 198 13.36 3.95 -3.07
N ASP A 199 14.58 3.99 -3.60
CA ASP A 199 15.77 4.64 -2.98
C ASP A 199 15.59 6.17 -2.95
N ARG A 200 14.84 6.64 -1.95
CA ARG A 200 14.49 8.04 -1.70
C ARG A 200 14.81 8.40 -0.26
N ALA A 201 15.37 9.59 -0.06
CA ALA A 201 15.59 10.13 1.28
C ALA A 201 14.26 10.50 1.93
N TRP A 202 13.99 9.91 3.08
CA TRP A 202 12.90 10.31 3.97
C TRP A 202 13.49 11.08 5.15
N TYR A 203 12.73 12.07 5.61
CA TYR A 203 13.06 12.88 6.77
C TYR A 203 11.93 12.72 7.77
N SER A 204 12.29 12.41 9.01
CA SER A 204 11.34 12.43 10.11
C SER A 204 10.86 13.88 10.35
N LYS A 205 9.59 14.07 10.69
CA LYS A 205 9.13 15.39 11.15
C LYS A 205 9.53 15.58 12.61
N ASP A 206 9.33 14.52 13.39
CA ASP A 206 9.85 14.40 14.74
C ASP A 206 10.54 13.05 14.97
N ASP A 207 11.29 12.89 16.05
CA ASP A 207 11.78 11.57 16.42
C ASP A 207 10.62 10.59 16.67
N TRP A 208 10.88 9.32 16.38
CA TRP A 208 9.91 8.23 16.50
C TRP A 208 8.62 8.33 15.65
N ASP A 209 8.63 9.16 14.60
CA ASP A 209 7.64 9.15 13.52
C ASP A 209 7.64 7.81 12.77
N ASN A 210 6.75 6.88 13.13
CA ASN A 210 6.62 5.56 12.51
C ASN A 210 5.85 5.62 11.18
N GLN A 211 6.51 6.07 10.11
CA GLN A 211 5.89 6.28 8.79
C GLN A 211 6.10 5.09 7.85
N PRO A 212 5.25 4.91 6.82
CA PRO A 212 5.44 3.84 5.85
C PRO A 212 6.65 4.08 4.95
N PHE A 213 7.33 2.99 4.65
CA PHE A 213 8.01 2.77 3.38
C PHE A 213 7.19 1.79 2.55
N ALA A 214 6.99 2.09 1.27
CA ALA A 214 6.35 1.18 0.33
C ALA A 214 6.91 1.37 -1.08
N VAL A 215 7.06 0.27 -1.82
CA VAL A 215 7.39 0.28 -3.25
C VAL A 215 6.72 -0.91 -3.94
N MET A 216 6.33 -0.73 -5.21
CA MET A 216 5.69 -1.77 -6.02
C MET A 216 6.31 -1.85 -7.41
N GLN A 217 6.51 -3.07 -7.95
CA GLN A 217 7.13 -3.30 -9.26
C GLN A 217 6.62 -4.55 -9.97
N LYS A 218 6.33 -4.44 -11.27
CA LYS A 218 6.19 -5.64 -12.12
C LYS A 218 7.56 -6.14 -12.56
N LEU A 219 7.92 -7.36 -12.21
CA LEU A 219 9.17 -7.98 -12.62
C LEU A 219 8.90 -9.23 -13.46
N SER A 220 9.45 -9.28 -14.66
CA SER A 220 9.45 -10.47 -15.51
C SER A 220 10.59 -11.39 -15.08
N LEU A 221 10.26 -12.59 -14.62
CA LEU A 221 11.22 -13.55 -14.08
C LEU A 221 11.32 -14.78 -14.97
N GLY A 222 12.54 -15.29 -15.15
CA GLY A 222 12.78 -16.63 -15.68
C GLY A 222 12.65 -17.71 -14.59
N ALA A 223 12.86 -18.97 -14.97
CA ALA A 223 12.92 -20.10 -14.04
C ALA A 223 14.29 -20.21 -13.32
N ALA A 224 14.80 -19.08 -12.84
CA ALA A 224 16.06 -18.96 -12.13
C ALA A 224 15.85 -18.24 -10.79
N ALA A 225 16.72 -18.50 -9.83
CA ALA A 225 16.63 -17.85 -8.52
C ALA A 225 16.77 -16.33 -8.65
N ARG A 226 15.84 -15.61 -8.03
CA ARG A 226 15.80 -14.16 -7.91
C ARG A 226 15.89 -13.82 -6.42
N THR A 227 16.84 -12.96 -6.04
CA THR A 227 17.01 -12.51 -4.65
C THR A 227 16.68 -11.04 -4.53
N LEU A 228 15.76 -10.72 -3.63
CA LEU A 228 15.28 -9.39 -3.31
C LEU A 228 15.60 -9.09 -1.85
N GLN A 229 16.12 -7.89 -1.56
CA GLN A 229 16.42 -7.46 -0.21
C GLN A 229 15.74 -6.12 0.10
N LEU A 230 14.98 -6.06 1.18
CA LEU A 230 14.52 -4.80 1.74
C LEU A 230 15.63 -4.25 2.64
N GLN A 231 16.18 -3.11 2.25
CA GLN A 231 17.35 -2.52 2.86
C GLN A 231 17.06 -1.12 3.39
N TYR A 232 17.85 -0.70 4.39
CA TYR A 232 17.78 0.63 4.97
C TYR A 232 19.16 1.13 5.40
N ARG A 233 19.29 2.44 5.55
CA ARG A 233 20.51 3.10 6.06
C ARG A 233 20.22 4.49 6.59
N SER A 234 21.11 5.00 7.42
CA SER A 234 21.16 6.41 7.78
C SER A 234 21.75 7.23 6.62
N GLU A 235 21.31 8.47 6.44
CA GLU A 235 21.97 9.40 5.50
C GLU A 235 23.18 10.11 6.14
N SER A 236 23.19 10.28 7.46
CA SER A 236 24.12 11.18 8.16
C SER A 236 24.78 10.61 9.41
N GLY A 237 24.44 9.38 9.81
CA GLY A 237 24.92 8.77 11.06
C GLY A 237 23.88 8.72 12.18
N THR A 238 22.76 9.42 12.02
CA THR A 238 21.59 9.36 12.93
C THR A 238 21.05 7.93 13.01
N LEU A 239 20.59 7.51 14.18
CA LEU A 239 20.05 6.17 14.36
C LEU A 239 18.69 6.09 13.68
N CYS A 240 18.59 5.23 12.69
CA CYS A 240 17.34 4.96 12.01
C CYS A 240 16.84 3.57 12.36
N TYR A 241 15.52 3.41 12.35
CA TYR A 241 14.82 2.21 12.74
C TYR A 241 13.98 1.71 11.60
N LEU A 242 13.84 0.39 11.54
CA LEU A 242 12.93 -0.27 10.62
C LEU A 242 12.30 -1.47 11.32
N ARG A 243 10.99 -1.65 11.16
CA ARG A 243 10.22 -2.79 11.64
C ARG A 243 9.20 -3.21 10.59
N ASP A 244 8.56 -4.36 10.80
CA ASP A 244 7.53 -4.88 9.88
C ASP A 244 8.01 -4.94 8.41
N ALA A 245 9.28 -5.29 8.21
CA ALA A 245 9.90 -5.40 6.90
C ALA A 245 9.31 -6.58 6.14
N ARG A 246 8.64 -6.34 5.02
CA ARG A 246 7.90 -7.38 4.27
C ARG A 246 8.12 -7.24 2.78
N ILE A 247 8.29 -8.37 2.11
CA ILE A 247 8.43 -8.48 0.65
C ILE A 247 7.44 -9.54 0.19
N LEU A 248 6.53 -9.16 -0.70
CA LEU A 248 5.56 -10.04 -1.34
C LEU A 248 5.81 -10.04 -2.85
N ALA A 249 5.82 -11.23 -3.45
CA ALA A 249 5.82 -11.44 -4.89
C ALA A 249 4.54 -12.21 -5.27
N LEU A 250 3.60 -11.53 -5.93
CA LEU A 250 2.38 -12.13 -6.44
C LEU A 250 2.59 -12.57 -7.89
N ARG A 251 2.30 -13.83 -8.19
CA ARG A 251 2.34 -14.33 -9.57
C ARG A 251 1.17 -13.73 -10.36
N LEU A 252 1.44 -12.96 -11.41
CA LEU A 252 0.39 -12.23 -12.14
C LEU A 252 -0.43 -13.12 -13.07
N ASP A 253 0.19 -14.13 -13.68
CA ASP A 253 -0.54 -15.09 -14.54
C ASP A 253 -1.42 -16.05 -13.74
N ALA A 254 -1.31 -16.09 -12.41
CA ALA A 254 -2.22 -16.79 -11.50
C ALA A 254 -3.52 -16.02 -11.21
N PHE A 255 -3.70 -14.85 -11.83
CA PHE A 255 -4.98 -14.16 -11.95
C PHE A 255 -5.50 -14.30 -13.39
N ASP A 256 -6.82 -14.38 -13.57
CA ASP A 256 -7.41 -14.49 -14.92
C ASP A 256 -7.09 -13.26 -15.79
N SER A 257 -6.97 -12.08 -15.17
CA SER A 257 -6.42 -10.89 -15.80
C SER A 257 -5.66 -10.01 -14.80
N ALA A 258 -4.58 -9.39 -15.29
CA ALA A 258 -3.76 -8.45 -14.55
C ALA A 258 -3.32 -7.33 -15.49
N TYR A 259 -3.54 -6.08 -15.08
CA TYR A 259 -3.12 -4.89 -15.80
C TYR A 259 -2.17 -4.09 -14.92
N VAL A 260 -1.02 -3.67 -15.47
CA VAL A 260 0.00 -2.97 -14.68
C VAL A 260 0.59 -1.83 -15.49
N ALA A 261 0.76 -0.68 -14.84
CA ALA A 261 1.58 0.43 -15.31
C ALA A 261 2.54 0.84 -14.19
N SER A 262 3.75 1.24 -14.55
CA SER A 262 4.76 1.71 -13.59
C SER A 262 5.70 2.73 -14.23
N ASN A 263 6.09 3.75 -13.46
CA ASN A 263 7.12 4.71 -13.80
C ASN A 263 7.93 5.10 -12.55
N TYR A 264 9.21 4.74 -12.55
CA TYR A 264 10.14 4.99 -11.44
C TYR A 264 10.91 6.31 -11.58
N ALA A 265 10.91 6.89 -12.79
CA ALA A 265 11.58 8.16 -13.02
C ALA A 265 10.93 9.26 -12.19
N THR A 266 11.76 10.18 -11.71
CA THR A 266 11.26 11.40 -11.07
C THR A 266 10.55 12.25 -12.12
N GLN A 267 9.31 12.62 -11.82
CA GLN A 267 8.52 13.61 -12.55
C GLN A 267 8.23 14.78 -11.61
N SER A 268 7.85 15.93 -12.16
CA SER A 268 7.57 17.12 -11.35
C SER A 268 6.44 17.93 -11.95
N THR A 269 5.67 18.59 -11.09
CA THR A 269 4.68 19.60 -11.45
C THR A 269 4.81 20.80 -10.54
N THR A 270 4.42 21.97 -11.02
CA THR A 270 4.26 23.19 -10.22
C THR A 270 2.82 23.72 -10.28
N ALA A 271 1.90 22.96 -10.87
CA ALA A 271 0.51 23.37 -11.05
C ALA A 271 -0.27 23.26 -9.74
N ALA A 272 -1.24 24.17 -9.54
CA ALA A 272 -2.22 24.07 -8.46
C ALA A 272 -3.43 23.17 -8.81
N ASP A 273 -3.53 22.75 -10.07
CA ASP A 273 -4.53 21.78 -10.55
C ASP A 273 -3.88 20.41 -10.77
N ASP A 274 -4.67 19.35 -10.61
CA ASP A 274 -4.23 17.96 -10.79
C ASP A 274 -3.58 17.72 -12.15
N GLN A 275 -2.36 17.19 -12.14
CA GLN A 275 -1.66 16.71 -13.33
C GLN A 275 -1.58 15.19 -13.31
N ASP A 276 -1.96 14.51 -14.39
CA ASP A 276 -1.79 13.06 -14.53
C ASP A 276 -0.31 12.73 -14.81
N LEU A 277 0.32 11.92 -13.95
CA LEU A 277 1.75 11.58 -14.02
C LEU A 277 2.02 10.09 -14.27
N LEU A 278 1.02 9.23 -14.09
CA LEU A 278 1.04 7.85 -14.59
C LEU A 278 -0.41 7.46 -14.91
N THR A 279 -0.63 6.84 -16.07
CA THR A 279 -1.95 6.35 -16.48
C THR A 279 -1.89 4.87 -16.79
N LEU A 280 -2.81 4.11 -16.19
CA LEU A 280 -3.17 2.75 -16.60
C LEU A 280 -4.54 2.79 -17.25
N SER A 281 -4.62 2.35 -18.51
CA SER A 281 -5.90 2.19 -19.23
C SER A 281 -6.11 0.71 -19.54
N ALA A 282 -7.29 0.19 -19.20
CA ALA A 282 -7.65 -1.20 -19.46
C ALA A 282 -9.15 -1.34 -19.73
N THR A 283 -9.56 -2.50 -20.24
CA THR A 283 -10.98 -2.91 -20.35
C THR A 283 -11.15 -4.20 -19.56
N PRO A 284 -11.29 -4.12 -18.21
CA PRO A 284 -11.46 -5.30 -17.37
C PRO A 284 -12.80 -5.98 -17.62
N LEU A 285 -12.96 -7.21 -17.16
CA LEU A 285 -14.28 -7.85 -17.18
C LEU A 285 -15.23 -7.21 -16.15
N ALA A 286 -16.53 -7.42 -16.31
CA ALA A 286 -17.54 -6.95 -15.36
C ALA A 286 -17.57 -7.81 -14.08
N LEU A 287 -16.48 -7.75 -13.30
CA LEU A 287 -16.19 -8.58 -12.13
C LEU A 287 -15.53 -7.74 -11.03
N GLN A 288 -15.33 -8.34 -9.85
CA GLN A 288 -14.52 -7.74 -8.78
C GLN A 288 -13.04 -7.74 -9.13
N HIS A 289 -12.39 -6.59 -8.92
CA HIS A 289 -10.95 -6.41 -9.12
C HIS A 289 -10.32 -5.78 -7.88
N ALA A 290 -9.08 -6.15 -7.60
CA ALA A 290 -8.22 -5.38 -6.71
C ALA A 290 -7.54 -4.27 -7.51
N VAL A 291 -7.59 -3.05 -7.01
CA VAL A 291 -6.80 -1.90 -7.48
C VAL A 291 -5.77 -1.63 -6.41
N ILE A 292 -4.49 -1.78 -6.76
CA ILE A 292 -3.36 -1.52 -5.87
C ILE A 292 -2.52 -0.45 -6.54
N ALA A 293 -2.21 0.62 -5.81
CA ALA A 293 -1.30 1.65 -6.30
C ALA A 293 -0.30 1.97 -5.19
N VAL A 294 0.97 2.13 -5.55
CA VAL A 294 2.02 2.61 -4.65
C VAL A 294 2.81 3.67 -5.39
N GLY A 295 3.19 4.73 -4.70
CA GLY A 295 3.94 5.84 -5.26
C GLY A 295 4.69 6.60 -4.18
N ALA A 296 5.55 7.52 -4.60
CA ALA A 296 6.21 8.43 -3.70
C ALA A 296 6.13 9.86 -4.22
N TYR A 297 6.11 10.82 -3.31
CA TYR A 297 6.15 12.23 -3.63
C TYR A 297 6.96 13.04 -2.63
N ASN A 298 7.38 14.22 -3.06
CA ASN A 298 8.10 15.21 -2.28
C ASN A 298 7.56 16.58 -2.69
N THR A 299 7.24 17.42 -1.70
CA THR A 299 6.96 18.83 -1.92
C THR A 299 8.21 19.62 -1.62
N VAL A 300 8.70 20.42 -2.57
CA VAL A 300 9.90 21.25 -2.40
C VAL A 300 9.52 22.54 -1.63
N SER A 301 8.91 22.36 -0.46
CA SER A 301 8.48 23.40 0.45
C SER A 301 8.20 22.80 1.83
N THR A 302 8.48 23.57 2.88
CA THR A 302 8.14 23.25 4.27
C THR A 302 6.98 24.09 4.80
N GLY A 303 6.29 24.84 3.93
CA GLY A 303 5.15 25.68 4.30
C GLY A 303 4.07 25.77 3.22
N VAL A 304 4.12 24.84 2.25
CA VAL A 304 3.10 24.65 1.21
C VAL A 304 2.93 23.15 1.05
N SER A 305 1.68 22.68 1.07
CA SER A 305 1.38 21.27 0.85
C SER A 305 1.55 20.90 -0.62
N GLY A 306 1.93 19.65 -0.85
CA GLY A 306 1.76 18.99 -2.14
C GLY A 306 0.81 17.82 -1.97
N SER A 307 -0.02 17.59 -2.97
CA SER A 307 -0.95 16.46 -3.02
C SER A 307 -0.42 15.40 -3.97
N LEU A 308 -0.56 14.15 -3.57
CA LEU A 308 -0.50 12.98 -4.42
C LEU A 308 -1.84 12.24 -4.29
N SER A 309 -2.45 11.86 -5.41
CA SER A 309 -3.75 11.21 -5.40
C SER A 309 -3.83 10.12 -6.47
N VAL A 310 -4.73 9.16 -6.23
CA VAL A 310 -5.15 8.19 -7.24
C VAL A 310 -6.54 8.57 -7.71
N ALA A 311 -6.75 8.61 -9.02
CA ALA A 311 -8.06 8.81 -9.63
C ALA A 311 -8.48 7.62 -10.49
N ARG A 312 -9.79 7.42 -10.61
CA ARG A 312 -10.42 6.49 -11.56
C ARG A 312 -11.39 7.28 -12.44
N ASP A 313 -11.22 7.18 -13.76
CA ASP A 313 -12.04 7.89 -14.76
C ASP A 313 -12.19 9.38 -14.44
N GLY A 314 -11.08 10.00 -14.04
CA GLY A 314 -11.03 11.41 -13.70
C GLY A 314 -11.44 11.77 -12.27
N SER A 315 -12.04 10.86 -11.51
CA SER A 315 -12.49 11.11 -10.13
C SER A 315 -11.50 10.57 -9.11
N THR A 316 -11.06 11.41 -8.18
CA THR A 316 -10.17 11.02 -7.08
C THR A 316 -10.81 9.95 -6.20
N ILE A 317 -10.07 8.88 -5.92
CA ILE A 317 -10.48 7.78 -5.03
C ILE A 317 -9.66 7.71 -3.75
N ALA A 318 -8.47 8.32 -3.72
CA ALA A 318 -7.69 8.54 -2.51
C ALA A 318 -6.75 9.73 -2.73
N GLU A 319 -6.53 10.53 -1.69
CA GLU A 319 -5.65 11.69 -1.73
C GLU A 319 -4.90 11.84 -0.42
N TRP A 320 -3.61 12.15 -0.55
CA TRP A 320 -2.72 12.50 0.54
C TRP A 320 -2.09 13.84 0.20
N ASN A 321 -2.21 14.80 1.10
CA ASN A 321 -1.56 16.09 0.98
C ASN A 321 -0.74 16.32 2.23
N ARG A 322 0.49 16.80 2.06
CA ARG A 322 1.35 17.06 3.20
C ARG A 322 2.39 18.13 2.89
N GLU A 323 2.65 19.00 3.86
CA GLU A 323 3.86 19.83 3.90
C GLU A 323 5.08 18.95 4.21
N ALA A 324 6.15 19.09 3.44
CA ALA A 324 7.32 18.27 3.69
C ALA A 324 8.05 18.75 4.96
N PRO A 325 8.50 17.86 5.86
CA PRO A 325 9.33 18.26 7.00
C PRO A 325 10.69 18.83 6.52
N ASN A 326 11.09 18.46 5.31
CA ASN A 326 12.26 18.98 4.62
C ASN A 326 11.96 18.99 3.11
N ALA A 327 12.36 20.05 2.40
CA ALA A 327 12.12 20.19 0.96
C ALA A 327 12.77 19.07 0.09
N ALA A 328 13.69 18.29 0.64
CA ALA A 328 14.30 17.12 -0.01
C ALA A 328 13.68 15.76 0.43
N GLY A 329 12.74 15.77 1.38
CA GLY A 329 12.15 14.56 1.95
C GLY A 329 11.02 13.98 1.12
N TRP A 330 11.09 12.67 0.89
CA TRP A 330 10.10 11.89 0.15
C TRP A 330 9.19 11.13 1.10
N GLN A 331 7.93 11.02 0.70
CA GLN A 331 6.89 10.29 1.40
C GLN A 331 6.34 9.21 0.48
N CYS A 332 6.03 8.05 1.04
CA CYS A 332 5.39 6.96 0.31
C CYS A 332 3.88 7.09 0.49
N ALA A 333 3.14 6.78 -0.57
CA ALA A 333 1.70 6.65 -0.54
C ALA A 333 1.27 5.32 -1.15
N GLY A 334 0.11 4.82 -0.72
CA GLY A 334 -0.42 3.58 -1.27
C GLY A 334 -1.92 3.48 -1.11
N LEU A 335 -2.57 2.94 -2.13
CA LEU A 335 -3.99 2.61 -2.17
C LEU A 335 -4.13 1.11 -2.32
N VAL A 336 -5.06 0.52 -1.57
CA VAL A 336 -5.67 -0.75 -1.92
C VAL A 336 -7.19 -0.60 -1.95
N GLN A 337 -7.84 -1.04 -3.01
CA GLN A 337 -9.29 -1.00 -3.16
C GLN A 337 -9.80 -2.29 -3.81
N ARG A 338 -10.97 -2.77 -3.43
CA ARG A 338 -11.76 -3.72 -4.23
C ARG A 338 -12.85 -2.96 -4.97
N ALA A 339 -12.89 -3.10 -6.29
CA ALA A 339 -13.88 -2.43 -7.13
C ALA A 339 -14.62 -3.43 -8.02
N ALA A 340 -15.95 -3.30 -8.05
CA ALA A 340 -16.76 -3.89 -9.10
C ALA A 340 -16.56 -3.05 -10.36
N LEU A 341 -15.95 -3.63 -11.40
CA LEU A 341 -15.70 -2.94 -12.66
C LEU A 341 -16.73 -3.34 -13.70
N SER A 342 -16.78 -2.59 -14.80
CA SER A 342 -17.61 -2.87 -15.96
C SER A 342 -16.73 -3.23 -17.16
N ALA A 343 -17.27 -3.95 -18.14
CA ALA A 343 -16.59 -4.31 -19.37
C ALA A 343 -16.45 -3.13 -20.35
N VAL A 344 -15.92 -2.01 -19.85
CA VAL A 344 -15.70 -0.75 -20.56
C VAL A 344 -14.27 -0.27 -20.30
N ALA A 345 -13.77 0.59 -21.17
CA ALA A 345 -12.47 1.21 -20.95
C ALA A 345 -12.53 2.02 -19.65
N THR A 346 -11.63 1.71 -18.73
CA THR A 346 -11.46 2.39 -17.44
C THR A 346 -10.01 2.86 -17.34
N THR A 347 -9.84 4.03 -16.76
CA THR A 347 -8.55 4.66 -16.54
C THR A 347 -8.28 4.82 -15.05
N TRP A 348 -7.04 4.56 -14.65
CA TRP A 348 -6.53 4.89 -13.32
C TRP A 348 -5.30 5.76 -13.47
N THR A 349 -5.24 6.85 -12.71
CA THR A 349 -4.11 7.77 -12.78
C THR A 349 -3.53 8.08 -11.41
N TRP A 350 -2.20 8.19 -11.37
CA TRP A 350 -1.54 8.94 -10.32
C TRP A 350 -1.55 10.41 -10.71
N ARG A 351 -1.96 11.26 -9.79
CA ARG A 351 -2.03 12.70 -9.93
C ARG A 351 -1.23 13.41 -8.88
N ALA A 352 -0.69 14.57 -9.23
CA ALA A 352 -0.13 15.47 -8.25
C ALA A 352 -0.46 16.92 -8.56
N ARG A 353 -0.49 17.73 -7.50
CA ARG A 353 -0.63 19.18 -7.55
C ARG A 353 0.04 19.82 -6.33
N ALA A 354 0.47 21.05 -6.48
CA ALA A 354 0.82 21.90 -5.35
C ALA A 354 -0.44 22.54 -4.78
N GLU A 355 -0.43 22.86 -3.48
CA GLU A 355 -1.45 23.73 -2.90
C GLU A 355 -1.36 25.15 -3.49
N ALA A 356 -0.14 25.66 -3.66
CA ALA A 356 0.15 26.95 -4.28
C ALA A 356 0.97 26.77 -5.56
N ALA A 357 0.44 27.28 -6.68
CA ALA A 357 1.10 27.23 -7.98
C ALA A 357 2.52 27.83 -7.91
N GLY A 358 3.46 27.21 -8.62
CA GLY A 358 4.88 27.56 -8.59
C GLY A 358 5.70 26.74 -7.59
N THR A 359 5.07 26.06 -6.63
CA THR A 359 5.77 25.14 -5.71
C THR A 359 6.01 23.80 -6.40
N PRO A 360 7.25 23.31 -6.53
CA PRO A 360 7.50 22.00 -7.13
C PRO A 360 7.00 20.85 -6.25
N VAL A 361 6.22 19.95 -6.85
CA VAL A 361 5.86 18.65 -6.30
C VAL A 361 6.49 17.59 -7.19
N ASN A 362 7.50 16.91 -6.65
CA ASN A 362 8.16 15.80 -7.30
C ASN A 362 7.42 14.51 -6.99
N VAL A 363 7.29 13.63 -7.97
CA VAL A 363 6.75 12.29 -7.80
C VAL A 363 7.68 11.25 -8.42
N GLY A 364 7.57 10.01 -7.98
CA GLY A 364 8.37 8.92 -8.51
C GLY A 364 7.90 7.59 -7.94
N ASP A 365 8.53 6.50 -8.39
CA ASP A 365 8.21 5.14 -7.93
C ASP A 365 6.72 4.80 -8.07
N LEU A 366 6.06 5.38 -9.09
CA LEU A 366 4.63 5.25 -9.32
C LEU A 366 4.33 3.91 -9.94
N ALA A 367 3.37 3.18 -9.38
CA ALA A 367 2.84 1.97 -9.97
C ALA A 367 1.34 1.85 -9.69
N ILE A 368 0.60 1.29 -10.64
CA ILE A 368 -0.82 0.96 -10.55
C ILE A 368 -1.00 -0.45 -11.09
N THR A 369 -1.75 -1.28 -10.36
CA THR A 369 -2.09 -2.64 -10.77
C THR A 369 -3.57 -2.90 -10.55
N VAL A 370 -4.20 -3.54 -11.52
CA VAL A 370 -5.60 -4.00 -11.46
C VAL A 370 -5.62 -5.52 -11.66
N LEU A 371 -6.05 -6.26 -10.64
CA LEU A 371 -6.07 -7.74 -10.62
C LEU A 371 -7.50 -8.25 -10.56
N GLN A 372 -7.89 -9.16 -11.44
CA GLN A 372 -9.21 -9.80 -11.38
C GLN A 372 -9.28 -10.79 -10.22
N LEU A 373 -10.23 -10.60 -9.30
CA LEU A 373 -10.38 -11.44 -8.11
C LEU A 373 -11.34 -12.61 -8.31
N GLU A 374 -12.27 -12.51 -9.26
CA GLU A 374 -13.29 -13.52 -9.53
C GLU A 374 -12.96 -14.33 -10.79
N ALA A 375 -13.40 -15.58 -10.84
CA ALA A 375 -13.21 -16.41 -12.02
C ALA A 375 -14.10 -15.92 -13.16
N THR A 376 -13.57 -15.98 -14.38
CA THR A 376 -14.36 -15.72 -15.58
C THR A 376 -15.50 -16.73 -15.67
N PRO A 377 -16.78 -16.30 -15.73
CA PRO A 377 -17.89 -17.23 -15.90
C PRO A 377 -17.68 -18.06 -17.17
N LEU A 378 -17.70 -19.39 -17.05
CA LEU A 378 -17.73 -20.24 -18.22
C LEU A 378 -18.96 -19.82 -19.03
N ARG A 379 -18.76 -19.39 -20.29
CA ARG A 379 -19.88 -19.25 -21.22
C ARG A 379 -20.61 -20.58 -21.19
N ARG A 380 -21.81 -20.63 -20.60
CA ARG A 380 -22.71 -21.76 -20.82
C ARG A 380 -22.84 -21.83 -22.33
N GLY A 381 -22.18 -22.81 -22.94
CA GLY A 381 -22.32 -23.04 -24.36
C GLY A 381 -23.81 -23.07 -24.62
N GLY A 382 -24.27 -22.16 -25.49
CA GLY A 382 -25.63 -22.19 -25.99
C GLY A 382 -25.81 -23.52 -26.68
N GLY A 383 -26.18 -24.53 -25.89
CA GLY A 383 -26.44 -25.86 -26.36
C GLY A 383 -27.65 -25.76 -27.26
N ALA A 384 -27.42 -25.95 -28.55
CA ALA A 384 -28.43 -26.19 -29.57
C ALA A 384 -29.18 -27.51 -29.26
N TRP A 385 -29.92 -27.55 -28.16
CA TRP A 385 -30.75 -28.69 -27.75
C TRP A 385 -32.26 -28.38 -27.85
N GLU A 386 -32.64 -27.30 -28.54
CA GLU A 386 -34.04 -26.94 -28.74
C GLU A 386 -34.42 -26.90 -30.23
N LEU A 387 -34.10 -27.97 -30.95
CA LEU A 387 -34.82 -28.36 -32.17
C LEU A 387 -34.73 -29.88 -32.25
N TRP A 388 -35.83 -30.54 -32.59
CA TRP A 388 -36.10 -32.00 -32.60
C TRP A 388 -37.00 -32.54 -31.47
N ARG A 389 -38.26 -32.10 -31.48
CA ARG A 389 -39.49 -32.82 -31.08
C ARG A 389 -40.66 -31.91 -31.51
N ARG A 390 -41.63 -32.24 -32.37
CA ARG A 390 -42.18 -33.50 -32.89
C ARG A 390 -42.80 -33.22 -34.28
N HIS A 391 -42.50 -34.05 -35.27
CA HIS A 391 -43.47 -34.43 -36.30
C HIS A 391 -43.52 -35.95 -36.35
N SER A 392 -44.53 -36.51 -35.67
CA SER A 392 -45.09 -37.85 -35.88
C SER A 392 -46.29 -37.97 -34.93
N GLY A 393 -47.48 -38.01 -35.51
CA GLY A 393 -48.77 -38.01 -34.81
C GLY A 393 -49.79 -37.27 -35.65
#